data_AF-A0A2V7LRG2-F1
#
_entry.id   AF-A0A2V7LRG2-F1
#
_cell.length_a   1.000
_cell.length_b   1.000
_cell.length_c   1.000
_cell.angle_alpha   90.00
_cell.angle_beta   90.00
_cell.angle_gamma   90.00
#
_symmetry.space_group_name_H-M   'P 1'
#
loop_
_entity.id
_entity.type
_entity.pdbx_description
1 polymer ?
#
loop_
_entity_poly.entity_id
_entity_poly.type
_entity_poly.pdbx_seq_one_letter_code
_entity_poly.pdbx_strand_id
1 'polypeptide(L)'
;MPDGAGLPPGSGTAAQGVAIYARKCAACHGRTGAEGPFDRLVGREPRSGFPFGRDPRFVKTLGNYWPYATTLYDYVNRAMPLDAPGSLTPDEVYGLVAFLLWRNEIVTDTAVMNAQTLPRVVMPAHDRFVIDNRRGGPEVR
;
A
#
# COMPACT_ATOMS: atom_id res chain seq x y z
N MET A 1 2.06 -7.24 11.13
CA MET A 1 3.38 -6.67 11.50
C MET A 1 4.26 -6.56 10.25
N PRO A 2 5.30 -5.70 10.23
CA PRO A 2 6.18 -5.54 9.05
C PRO A 2 6.77 -6.86 8.55
N ASP A 3 7.10 -7.76 9.47
CA ASP A 3 7.66 -9.10 9.26
C ASP A 3 6.69 -10.14 8.66
N GLY A 4 5.42 -9.79 8.46
CA GLY A 4 4.40 -10.71 7.94
C GLY A 4 3.72 -11.59 9.00
N ALA A 5 4.05 -11.45 10.28
CA ALA A 5 3.35 -12.18 11.34
C ALA A 5 1.85 -11.85 11.31
N GLY A 6 1.02 -12.90 11.31
CA GLY A 6 -0.45 -12.82 11.28
C GLY A 6 -1.07 -12.79 9.88
N LEU A 7 -0.29 -12.85 8.81
CA LEU A 7 -0.84 -12.95 7.45
C LEU A 7 -1.58 -14.29 7.26
N PRO A 8 -2.84 -14.27 6.79
CA PRO A 8 -3.61 -15.50 6.57
C PRO A 8 -3.11 -16.26 5.33
N PRO A 9 -3.39 -17.57 5.24
CA PRO A 9 -3.13 -18.35 4.04
C PRO A 9 -3.97 -17.80 2.87
N GLY A 10 -3.35 -17.78 1.69
CA GLY A 10 -3.95 -17.26 0.47
C GLY A 10 -2.89 -16.82 -0.53
N SER A 11 -3.31 -16.46 -1.73
CA SER A 11 -2.43 -15.91 -2.76
C SER A 11 -3.19 -15.05 -3.76
N GLY A 12 -2.49 -14.11 -4.39
CA GLY A 12 -3.06 -13.29 -5.44
C GLY A 12 -2.02 -12.68 -6.38
N THR A 13 -2.43 -12.48 -7.62
CA THR A 13 -1.67 -11.84 -8.70
C THR A 13 -2.24 -10.47 -9.03
N ALA A 14 -1.43 -9.63 -9.69
CA ALA A 14 -1.92 -8.34 -10.17
C ALA A 14 -3.12 -8.50 -11.12
N ALA A 15 -3.11 -9.52 -12.00
CA ALA A 15 -4.21 -9.80 -12.92
C ALA A 15 -5.55 -10.08 -12.20
N GLN A 16 -5.53 -10.88 -11.12
CA GLN A 16 -6.72 -11.09 -10.28
C GLN A 16 -7.13 -9.78 -9.59
N GLY A 17 -6.16 -9.02 -9.09
CA GLY A 17 -6.36 -7.72 -8.45
C GLY A 17 -7.04 -6.68 -9.35
N VAL A 18 -6.71 -6.63 -10.64
CA VAL A 18 -7.32 -5.69 -11.60
C VAL A 18 -8.85 -5.84 -11.60
N ALA A 19 -9.35 -7.07 -11.69
CA ALA A 19 -10.78 -7.33 -11.77
C ALA A 19 -11.50 -6.95 -10.47
N ILE A 20 -10.87 -7.21 -9.31
CA ILE A 20 -11.42 -6.85 -8.00
C ILE A 20 -11.41 -5.32 -7.82
N TYR A 21 -10.29 -4.68 -8.16
CA TYR A 21 -10.12 -3.23 -8.04
C TYR A 21 -11.16 -2.46 -8.84
N ALA A 22 -11.40 -2.88 -10.09
CA ALA A 22 -12.40 -2.26 -10.95
C ALA A 22 -13.81 -2.30 -10.35
N ARG A 23 -14.15 -3.36 -9.62
CA ARG A 23 -15.48 -3.54 -9.01
C ARG A 23 -15.62 -2.90 -7.63
N LYS A 24 -14.56 -2.93 -6.82
CA LYS A 24 -14.63 -2.64 -5.38
C LYS A 24 -13.87 -1.38 -4.93
N CYS A 25 -13.02 -0.80 -5.78
CA CYS A 25 -12.12 0.28 -5.38
C CYS A 25 -12.19 1.50 -6.32
N ALA A 26 -12.36 1.26 -7.62
CA ALA A 26 -12.23 2.27 -8.66
C ALA A 26 -13.25 3.41 -8.57
N ALA A 27 -14.42 3.18 -7.96
CA ALA A 27 -15.44 4.22 -7.77
C ALA A 27 -14.94 5.39 -6.91
N CYS A 28 -14.03 5.12 -5.95
CA CYS A 28 -13.49 6.13 -5.05
C CYS A 28 -12.07 6.56 -5.44
N HIS A 29 -11.23 5.60 -5.82
CA HIS A 29 -9.79 5.84 -6.05
C HIS A 29 -9.43 6.11 -7.51
N GLY A 30 -10.43 6.07 -8.41
CA GLY A 30 -10.25 6.23 -9.84
C GLY A 30 -9.92 4.91 -10.53
N ARG A 31 -10.09 4.86 -11.85
CA ARG A 31 -9.91 3.62 -12.64
C ARG A 31 -8.48 3.09 -12.58
N THR A 32 -7.50 3.98 -12.46
CA THR A 32 -6.10 3.60 -12.40
C THR A 32 -5.49 3.80 -11.00
N GLY A 33 -6.25 4.30 -10.02
CA GLY A 33 -5.75 4.62 -8.69
C GLY A 33 -4.97 5.93 -8.60
N ALA A 34 -4.86 6.66 -9.71
CA ALA A 34 -4.08 7.89 -9.82
C ALA A 34 -4.96 9.14 -9.93
N GLU A 35 -6.27 8.99 -10.13
CA GLU A 35 -7.18 10.09 -10.48
C GLU A 35 -7.94 10.68 -9.29
N GLY A 36 -8.36 9.86 -8.32
CA GLY A 36 -9.37 10.23 -7.32
C GLY A 36 -10.80 9.90 -7.78
N PRO A 37 -11.86 10.44 -7.14
CA PRO A 37 -11.90 11.71 -6.41
C PRO A 37 -11.39 11.68 -4.96
N PHE A 38 -11.21 10.49 -4.37
CA PHE A 38 -10.63 10.35 -3.03
C PHE A 38 -9.11 10.11 -3.12
N ASP A 39 -8.51 9.57 -2.06
CA ASP A 39 -7.07 9.36 -1.96
C ASP A 39 -6.50 8.65 -3.20
N ARG A 40 -5.42 9.20 -3.73
CA ARG A 40 -4.68 8.61 -4.84
C ARG A 40 -3.79 7.50 -4.30
N LEU A 41 -4.04 6.27 -4.73
CA LEU A 41 -3.29 5.09 -4.30
C LEU A 41 -2.00 4.89 -5.09
N VAL A 42 -1.98 5.36 -6.35
CA VAL A 42 -0.85 5.22 -7.26
C VAL A 42 -0.13 6.55 -7.39
N GLY A 43 1.15 6.53 -7.02
CA GLY A 43 2.08 7.66 -7.13
C GLY A 43 3.48 7.16 -6.82
N ARG A 44 4.43 7.43 -7.70
CA ARG A 44 5.79 6.89 -7.61
C ARG A 44 6.69 7.83 -6.82
N GLU A 45 7.76 7.28 -6.25
CA GLU A 45 8.76 8.09 -5.53
C GLU A 45 9.32 9.19 -6.47
N PRO A 46 9.32 10.46 -6.04
CA PRO A 46 10.00 11.50 -6.78
C PRO A 46 11.50 11.18 -6.90
N ARG A 47 12.08 11.30 -8.09
CA ARG A 47 13.53 11.09 -8.30
C ARG A 47 14.40 12.06 -7.50
N SER A 48 13.84 13.17 -7.02
CA SER A 48 14.53 14.24 -6.29
C SER A 48 14.63 14.00 -4.77
N GLY A 49 14.49 12.76 -4.29
CA GLY A 49 14.60 12.38 -2.88
C GLY A 49 13.23 12.26 -2.18
N PHE A 50 13.15 12.67 -0.91
CA PHE A 50 11.94 12.54 -0.07
C PHE A 50 11.34 13.92 0.30
N PRO A 51 10.70 14.64 -0.66
CA PRO A 51 10.36 16.07 -0.51
C PRO A 51 9.08 16.34 0.32
N PHE A 52 8.42 15.31 0.86
CA PHE A 52 7.11 15.42 1.50
C PHE A 52 7.07 16.29 2.77
N GLY A 53 8.22 16.56 3.39
CA GLY A 53 8.34 17.49 4.51
C GLY A 53 8.74 18.92 4.10
N ARG A 54 9.05 19.14 2.83
CA ARG A 54 9.58 20.42 2.30
C ARG A 54 8.62 21.10 1.32
N ASP A 55 7.83 20.32 0.59
CA ASP A 55 6.91 20.83 -0.41
C ASP A 55 5.54 20.14 -0.28
N PRO A 56 4.49 20.87 0.15
CA PRO A 56 3.17 20.30 0.38
C PRO A 56 2.43 19.91 -0.90
N ARG A 57 2.95 20.24 -2.08
CA ARG A 57 2.34 19.86 -3.37
C ARG A 57 2.53 18.39 -3.70
N PHE A 58 3.47 17.70 -3.04
CA PHE A 58 3.67 16.27 -3.22
C PHE A 58 2.60 15.47 -2.48
N VAL A 59 1.76 14.77 -3.24
CA VAL A 59 0.75 13.85 -2.70
C VAL A 59 1.43 12.57 -2.21
N LYS A 60 1.19 12.21 -0.95
CA LYS A 60 1.63 10.95 -0.35
C LYS A 60 0.72 9.83 -0.83
N THR A 61 1.30 8.78 -1.38
CA THR A 61 0.60 7.60 -1.92
C THR A 61 1.32 6.33 -1.44
N LEU A 62 0.78 5.16 -1.82
CA LEU A 62 1.38 3.87 -1.48
C LEU A 62 2.82 3.76 -2.04
N GLY A 63 3.02 4.13 -3.30
CA GLY A 63 4.29 3.94 -3.98
C GLY A 63 5.41 4.90 -3.62
N ASN A 64 5.13 5.93 -2.82
CA ASN A 64 6.12 6.97 -2.52
C ASN A 64 6.30 7.27 -1.03
N TYR A 65 5.41 6.79 -0.16
CA TYR A 65 5.42 7.15 1.25
C TYR A 65 5.18 5.96 2.20
N TRP A 66 4.57 4.86 1.76
CA TRP A 66 4.32 3.72 2.64
C TRP A 66 5.57 2.82 2.76
N PRO A 67 6.05 2.52 3.98
CA PRO A 67 7.31 1.79 4.17
C PRO A 67 7.19 0.27 4.06
N TYR A 68 6.00 -0.31 4.24
CA TYR A 68 5.81 -1.77 4.26
C TYR A 68 4.58 -2.20 3.46
N ALA A 69 4.77 -3.21 2.59
CA ALA A 69 3.69 -3.81 1.81
C ALA A 69 2.70 -4.59 2.71
N THR A 70 3.16 -5.11 3.84
CA THR A 70 2.33 -5.80 4.84
C THR A 70 1.34 -4.85 5.52
N THR A 71 1.69 -3.57 5.71
CA THR A 71 0.75 -2.55 6.19
C THR A 71 -0.36 -2.28 5.18
N LEU A 72 -0.06 -2.31 3.87
CA LEU A 72 -1.08 -2.19 2.83
C LEU A 72 -2.07 -3.37 2.89
N TYR A 73 -1.58 -4.60 3.04
CA TYR A 73 -2.46 -5.76 3.22
C TYR A 73 -3.35 -5.61 4.45
N ASP A 74 -2.77 -5.31 5.61
CA ASP A 74 -3.53 -5.18 6.86
C ASP A 74 -4.62 -4.12 6.75
N TYR A 75 -4.28 -2.95 6.20
CA TYR A 75 -5.22 -1.85 6.01
C TYR A 75 -6.37 -2.24 5.06
N VAL A 76 -6.05 -2.81 3.89
CA VAL A 76 -7.08 -3.25 2.92
C VAL A 76 -7.97 -4.33 3.54
N ASN A 77 -7.40 -5.31 4.22
CA ASN A 77 -8.15 -6.40 4.84
C ASN A 77 -9.12 -5.91 5.93
N ARG A 78 -8.72 -4.90 6.71
CA ARG A 78 -9.49 -4.49 7.90
C ARG A 78 -10.42 -3.32 7.65
N ALA A 79 -10.05 -2.40 6.76
CA ALA A 79 -10.73 -1.13 6.59
C ALA A 79 -11.43 -0.99 5.23
N MET A 80 -11.11 -1.83 4.24
CA MET A 80 -11.64 -1.72 2.89
C MET A 80 -12.55 -2.91 2.50
N PRO A 81 -13.46 -2.69 1.54
CA PRO A 81 -13.95 -1.40 1.04
C PRO A 81 -14.61 -0.56 2.15
N LEU A 82 -14.65 0.77 2.01
CA LEU A 82 -15.14 1.66 3.07
C LEU A 82 -16.60 1.39 3.47
N ASP A 83 -17.43 0.96 2.52
CA ASP A 83 -18.84 0.61 2.69
C ASP A 83 -19.05 -0.83 3.18
N ALA A 84 -18.03 -1.68 3.13
CA ALA A 84 -18.05 -3.05 3.64
C ALA A 84 -16.69 -3.49 4.20
N PRO A 85 -16.18 -2.88 5.28
CA PRO A 85 -14.87 -3.23 5.85
C PRO A 85 -14.81 -4.69 6.28
N GLY A 86 -13.69 -5.37 5.99
CA GLY A 86 -13.51 -6.79 6.35
C GLY A 86 -14.27 -7.79 5.48
N SER A 87 -14.89 -7.34 4.39
CA SER A 87 -15.65 -8.21 3.47
C SER A 87 -14.80 -8.96 2.45
N LEU A 88 -13.52 -8.61 2.29
CA LEU A 88 -12.62 -9.21 1.32
C LEU A 88 -12.06 -10.53 1.84
N THR A 89 -11.95 -11.53 0.98
CA THR A 89 -11.24 -12.77 1.30
C THR A 89 -9.71 -12.55 1.26
N PRO A 90 -8.90 -13.39 1.93
CA PRO A 90 -7.44 -13.30 1.85
C PRO A 90 -6.89 -13.24 0.42
N ASP A 91 -7.39 -14.07 -0.48
CA ASP A 91 -6.99 -14.09 -1.90
C ASP A 91 -7.36 -12.79 -2.61
N GLU A 92 -8.54 -12.22 -2.32
CA GLU A 92 -8.93 -10.91 -2.87
C GLU A 92 -7.99 -9.81 -2.39
N VAL A 93 -7.63 -9.80 -1.10
CA VAL A 93 -6.69 -8.81 -0.55
C VAL A 93 -5.31 -8.98 -1.17
N TYR A 94 -4.76 -10.19 -1.24
CA TYR A 94 -3.46 -10.42 -1.90
C TYR A 94 -3.46 -9.98 -3.36
N GLY A 95 -4.55 -10.25 -4.09
CA GLY A 95 -4.70 -9.80 -5.48
C GLY A 95 -4.69 -8.28 -5.59
N LEU A 96 -5.47 -7.59 -4.77
CA LEU A 96 -5.50 -6.12 -4.72
C LEU A 96 -4.14 -5.51 -4.37
N VAL A 97 -3.45 -6.08 -3.39
CA VAL A 97 -2.11 -5.67 -2.98
C VAL A 97 -1.13 -5.85 -4.13
N ALA A 98 -1.12 -7.03 -4.79
CA ALA A 98 -0.27 -7.30 -5.95
C ALA A 98 -0.52 -6.29 -7.09
N PHE A 99 -1.79 -5.97 -7.37
CA PHE A 99 -2.15 -4.96 -8.36
C PHE A 99 -1.60 -3.58 -7.99
N LEU A 100 -1.81 -3.12 -6.75
CA LEU A 100 -1.35 -1.80 -6.33
C LEU A 100 0.18 -1.69 -6.32
N LEU A 101 0.89 -2.74 -5.91
CA LEU A 101 2.36 -2.80 -5.99
C LEU A 101 2.85 -2.74 -7.43
N TRP A 102 2.24 -3.50 -8.34
CA TRP A 102 2.59 -3.47 -9.77
C TRP A 102 2.32 -2.09 -10.40
N ARG A 103 1.17 -1.48 -10.10
CA ARG A 103 0.81 -0.15 -10.64
C ARG A 103 1.72 0.97 -10.14
N ASN A 104 2.35 0.77 -8.98
CA ASN A 104 3.40 1.63 -8.45
C ASN A 104 4.81 1.23 -8.92
N GLU A 105 4.96 0.26 -9.82
CA GLU A 105 6.23 -0.27 -10.35
C GLU A 105 7.17 -0.87 -9.28
N ILE A 106 6.60 -1.42 -8.20
CA ILE A 106 7.36 -2.03 -7.10
C ILE A 106 7.62 -3.52 -7.37
N VAL A 107 6.68 -4.18 -8.06
CA VAL A 107 6.79 -5.58 -8.48
C VAL A 107 6.38 -5.73 -9.94
N THR A 108 6.70 -6.87 -10.55
CA THR A 108 6.24 -7.21 -11.90
C THR A 108 4.74 -7.56 -11.91
N ASP A 109 4.11 -7.47 -13.07
CA ASP A 109 2.71 -7.87 -13.28
C ASP A 109 2.43 -9.36 -13.01
N THR A 110 3.47 -10.19 -13.13
CA THR A 110 3.45 -11.63 -12.88
C THR A 110 3.75 -12.02 -11.44
N ALA A 111 4.08 -11.07 -10.57
CA ALA A 111 4.41 -11.35 -9.18
C ALA A 111 3.19 -11.92 -8.42
N VAL A 112 3.42 -12.97 -7.63
CA VAL A 112 2.43 -13.59 -6.75
C VAL A 112 2.65 -13.12 -5.32
N MET A 113 1.66 -12.47 -4.72
CA MET A 113 1.66 -12.07 -3.31
C MET A 113 0.97 -13.13 -2.46
N ASN A 114 1.62 -13.52 -1.37
CA ASN A 114 1.11 -14.43 -0.34
C ASN A 114 1.82 -14.13 0.99
N ALA A 115 1.55 -14.93 2.03
CA ALA A 115 2.14 -14.75 3.35
C ALA A 115 3.68 -14.85 3.38
N GLN A 116 4.30 -15.47 2.37
CA GLN A 116 5.75 -15.66 2.28
C GLN A 116 6.44 -14.61 1.38
N THR A 117 5.78 -14.17 0.32
CA THR A 117 6.36 -13.24 -0.68
C THR A 117 6.07 -11.79 -0.33
N LEU A 118 4.91 -11.47 0.24
CA LEU A 118 4.53 -10.09 0.58
C LEU A 118 5.51 -9.43 1.56
N PRO A 119 5.96 -10.10 2.65
CA PRO A 119 6.92 -9.48 3.59
C PRO A 119 8.30 -9.23 2.99
N ARG A 120 8.61 -9.83 1.84
CA ARG A 120 9.90 -9.66 1.13
C ARG A 120 9.91 -8.46 0.19
N VAL A 121 8.76 -7.81 -0.01
CA VAL A 121 8.66 -6.62 -0.86
C VAL A 121 9.29 -5.43 -0.13
N VAL A 122 10.38 -4.91 -0.70
CA VAL A 122 11.02 -3.68 -0.21
C VAL A 122 10.33 -2.48 -0.86
N MET A 123 9.59 -1.70 -0.07
CA MET A 123 8.92 -0.49 -0.55
C MET A 123 9.91 0.67 -0.71
N PRO A 124 9.69 1.62 -1.64
CA PRO A 124 10.60 2.75 -1.85
C PRO A 124 10.85 3.61 -0.60
N ALA A 125 9.85 3.71 0.29
CA ALA A 125 9.94 4.50 1.51
C ALA A 125 10.45 3.72 2.74
N HIS A 126 10.90 2.47 2.58
CA HIS A 126 11.29 1.58 3.69
C HIS A 126 12.28 2.25 4.67
N ASP A 127 13.35 2.85 4.15
CA ASP A 127 14.42 3.46 4.95
C ASP A 127 14.24 4.98 5.16
N ARG A 128 13.04 5.52 4.90
CA ARG A 128 12.79 6.97 4.94
C ARG A 128 12.22 7.47 6.27
N PHE A 129 11.91 6.56 7.19
CA PHE A 129 11.33 6.87 8.50
C PHE A 129 12.31 6.50 9.62
N VAL A 130 12.40 7.37 10.61
CA VAL A 130 13.26 7.19 11.79
C VAL A 130 12.46 7.37 13.06
N ILE A 131 12.89 6.71 14.14
CA ILE A 131 12.33 6.95 15.48
C ILE A 131 12.60 8.41 15.84
N ASP A 132 11.61 9.07 16.41
CA ASP A 132 11.75 10.46 16.87
C ASP A 132 12.90 10.56 17.87
N ASN A 133 13.88 11.40 17.54
CA ASN A 133 15.06 11.64 18.35
C ASN A 133 15.10 13.09 18.90
N ARG A 134 14.01 13.85 18.75
CA ARG A 134 13.89 15.20 19.28
C ARG A 134 13.99 15.17 20.81
N ARG A 135 14.63 16.20 21.37
CA ARG A 135 14.80 16.39 22.82
C ARG A 135 14.17 17.72 23.24
N GLY A 136 13.73 17.82 24.49
CA GLY A 136 13.25 19.07 25.09
C GLY A 136 11.76 19.38 24.89
N GLY A 137 10.97 18.44 24.33
CA GLY A 137 9.51 18.48 24.37
C GLY A 137 8.94 17.65 25.53
N PRO A 138 7.61 17.68 25.76
CA PRO A 138 6.96 16.78 26.70
C PRO A 138 7.25 15.31 26.32
N GLU A 139 7.79 14.53 27.24
CA GLU A 139 7.98 13.09 27.03
C GLU A 139 6.60 12.40 27.05
N VAL A 140 6.22 11.79 25.93
CA VAL A 140 5.06 10.88 25.88
C VAL A 140 5.53 9.55 26.47
N ARG A 141 5.22 9.32 27.75
CA ARG A 141 5.38 8.04 28.43
C ARG A 141 4.16 7.16 28.25
#